data_AF-X0U2A6-F1
#
_entry.id   AF-X0U2A6-F1
#
_cell.length_a   1.000
_cell.length_b   1.000
_cell.length_c   1.000
_cell.angle_alpha   90.00
_cell.angle_beta   90.00
_cell.angle_gamma   90.00
#
_symmetry.space_group_name_H-M   'P 1'
#
loop_
_entity.id
_entity.type
_entity.pdbx_description
1 polymer ?
#
loop_
_entity_poly.entity_id
_entity_poly.type
_entity_poly.pdbx_seq_one_letter_code
_entity_poly.pdbx_strand_id
1 'polypeptide(L)'
;YLREVSQENHLNVGTEGSFGTLPDGLMIYFDKDPKVTVFGIGLSLLEVPEPLKESAAAGEAETFLMVNESRMGAQDDPSLELVLKIPKAKGKKGQDNLLLYQVR
;
A
#
# COMPACT_ATOMS: atom_id res chain seq x y z
N TYR A 1 -3.40 12.49 -3.04
CA TYR A 1 -2.13 11.75 -3.01
C TYR A 1 -2.00 10.70 -4.11
N LEU A 2 -2.35 9.42 -3.94
CA LEU A 2 -2.04 8.39 -4.96
C LEU A 2 -2.60 8.74 -6.36
N ARG A 3 -3.81 9.31 -6.45
CA ARG A 3 -4.37 9.81 -7.72
C ARG A 3 -3.53 10.93 -8.36
N GLU A 4 -2.90 11.79 -7.58
CA GLU A 4 -2.02 12.84 -8.12
C GLU A 4 -0.74 12.20 -8.65
N VAL A 5 -0.16 11.23 -7.93
CA VAL A 5 1.03 10.51 -8.39
C VAL A 5 0.75 9.74 -9.68
N SER A 6 -0.43 9.12 -9.82
CA SER A 6 -0.79 8.37 -11.05
C SER A 6 -0.97 9.25 -12.28
N GLN A 7 -1.17 10.56 -12.13
CA GLN A 7 -1.23 11.47 -13.28
C GLN A 7 0.12 11.55 -13.99
N GLU A 8 1.22 11.48 -13.24
CA GLU A 8 2.58 11.64 -13.75
C GLU A 8 3.28 10.30 -13.97
N ASN A 9 3.12 9.34 -13.05
CA ASN A 9 3.88 8.09 -13.03
C ASN A 9 2.99 6.84 -13.05
N HIS A 10 3.56 5.70 -13.43
CA HIS A 10 2.94 4.39 -13.15
C HIS A 10 3.04 4.10 -11.65
N LEU A 11 2.04 3.44 -11.11
CA LEU A 11 1.92 3.09 -9.70
C LEU A 11 1.77 1.59 -9.51
N ASN A 12 2.55 1.06 -8.58
CA ASN A 12 2.37 -0.27 -8.04
C ASN A 12 1.98 -0.15 -6.57
N VAL A 13 0.80 -0.65 -6.20
CA VAL A 13 0.28 -0.55 -4.84
C VAL A 13 0.07 -1.95 -4.26
N GLY A 14 0.96 -2.33 -3.36
CA GLY A 14 0.77 -3.51 -2.51
C GLY A 14 -0.16 -3.19 -1.35
N THR A 15 -1.12 -4.06 -1.08
CA THR A 15 -1.99 -3.88 0.09
C THR A 15 -2.35 -5.20 0.76
N GLU A 16 -2.62 -5.14 2.07
CA GLU A 16 -2.98 -6.30 2.86
C GLU A 16 -4.32 -6.94 2.44
N GLY A 17 -4.41 -8.24 2.65
CA GLY A 17 -5.58 -9.05 2.35
C GLY A 17 -5.51 -9.76 1.01
N SER A 18 -6.66 -10.24 0.58
CA SER A 18 -6.87 -11.04 -0.63
C SER A 18 -8.06 -10.49 -1.41
N PHE A 19 -8.39 -11.15 -2.52
CA PHE A 19 -9.66 -10.95 -3.24
C PHE A 19 -10.84 -10.89 -2.24
N GLY A 20 -11.70 -9.89 -2.41
CA GLY A 20 -12.81 -9.55 -1.52
C GLY A 20 -12.49 -8.55 -0.40
N THR A 21 -11.30 -7.95 -0.36
CA THR A 21 -10.86 -7.05 0.74
C THR A 21 -10.32 -5.70 0.26
N LEU A 22 -9.38 -5.08 0.98
CA LEU A 22 -8.80 -3.77 0.65
C LEU A 22 -8.23 -3.64 -0.79
N PRO A 23 -7.60 -4.69 -1.38
CA PRO A 23 -7.18 -4.65 -2.78
C PRO A 23 -8.34 -4.33 -3.72
N ASP A 24 -9.51 -4.95 -3.54
CA ASP A 24 -10.67 -4.75 -4.40
C ASP A 24 -11.22 -3.32 -4.29
N GLY A 25 -11.22 -2.75 -3.08
CA GLY A 25 -11.62 -1.36 -2.88
C GLY A 25 -10.74 -0.38 -3.65
N LEU A 26 -9.42 -0.61 -3.66
CA LEU A 26 -8.48 0.19 -4.45
C LEU A 26 -8.64 -0.06 -5.95
N MET A 27 -8.81 -1.32 -6.36
CA MET A 27 -9.06 -1.66 -7.77
C MET A 27 -10.32 -0.97 -8.30
N ILE A 28 -11.42 -0.95 -7.54
CA ILE A 28 -12.65 -0.21 -7.92
C ILE A 28 -12.37 1.29 -8.04
N TYR A 29 -11.61 1.86 -7.10
CA TYR A 29 -11.29 3.29 -7.11
C TYR A 29 -10.44 3.70 -8.32
N PHE A 30 -9.54 2.80 -8.75
CA PHE A 30 -8.60 3.00 -9.86
C PHE A 30 -8.98 2.25 -11.14
N ASP A 31 -10.19 1.71 -11.25
CA ASP A 31 -10.65 0.87 -12.37
C ASP A 31 -10.39 1.46 -13.77
N LYS A 32 -10.44 2.80 -13.86
CA LYS A 32 -10.24 3.53 -15.12
C LYS A 32 -8.85 4.13 -15.29
N ASP A 33 -7.94 3.87 -14.35
CA ASP A 33 -6.58 4.38 -14.39
C ASP A 33 -5.61 3.24 -14.73
N PRO A 34 -5.25 3.07 -16.02
CA PRO A 34 -4.39 1.97 -16.46
C PRO A 34 -2.95 2.10 -15.95
N LYS A 35 -2.60 3.22 -15.33
CA LYS A 35 -1.28 3.43 -14.73
C LYS A 35 -1.17 2.83 -13.33
N VAL A 36 -2.27 2.38 -12.74
CA VAL A 36 -2.28 1.88 -11.36
C VAL A 36 -2.50 0.37 -11.34
N THR A 37 -1.50 -0.35 -10.83
CA THR A 37 -1.59 -1.78 -10.56
C THR A 37 -1.73 -1.98 -9.06
N VAL A 38 -2.75 -2.70 -8.63
CA VAL A 38 -2.98 -3.05 -7.22
C VAL A 38 -2.84 -4.55 -7.04
N PHE A 39 -2.14 -4.97 -5.98
CA PHE A 39 -2.00 -6.40 -5.66
C PHE A 39 -2.11 -6.65 -4.15
N GLY A 40 -2.74 -7.78 -3.82
CA GLY A 40 -2.84 -8.28 -2.47
C GLY A 40 -1.56 -9.01 -2.06
N ILE A 41 -0.99 -8.65 -0.92
CA ILE A 41 0.24 -9.28 -0.39
C ILE A 41 0.00 -10.17 0.83
N GLY A 42 -1.26 -10.56 1.07
CA GLY A 42 -1.65 -11.43 2.18
C GLY A 42 -1.89 -10.69 3.50
N LEU A 43 -1.97 -11.45 4.60
CA LEU A 43 -2.25 -10.92 5.93
C LEU A 43 -0.97 -10.94 6.78
N SER A 44 -0.78 -9.88 7.57
CA SER A 44 0.37 -9.66 8.47
C SER A 44 1.71 -9.55 7.75
N LEU A 45 2.16 -8.30 7.57
CA LEU A 45 3.42 -7.98 6.92
C LEU A 45 4.57 -7.97 7.92
N LEU A 46 5.18 -9.15 8.14
CA LEU A 46 6.39 -9.28 8.95
C LEU A 46 7.64 -8.74 8.24
N GLU A 47 7.63 -8.76 6.92
CA GLU A 47 8.68 -8.24 6.04
C GLU A 47 8.04 -7.57 4.83
N VAL A 48 8.74 -6.62 4.21
CA VAL A 48 8.31 -6.05 2.92
C VAL A 48 8.49 -7.13 1.84
N PRO A 49 7.42 -7.50 1.11
CA PRO A 49 7.50 -8.51 0.06
C PRO A 49 8.55 -8.17 -0.98
N GLU A 50 9.39 -9.13 -1.35
CA GLU A 50 10.42 -8.95 -2.39
C GLU A 50 9.87 -8.37 -3.71
N PRO A 51 8.69 -8.76 -4.22
CA PRO A 51 8.15 -8.15 -5.44
C PRO A 51 7.94 -6.63 -5.34
N LEU A 52 7.66 -6.08 -4.16
CA LEU A 52 7.56 -4.63 -3.96
C LEU A 52 8.94 -3.97 -3.99
N LYS A 53 9.95 -4.59 -3.39
CA LYS A 53 11.33 -4.08 -3.42
C LYS A 53 11.90 -4.14 -4.84
N GLU A 54 11.69 -5.24 -5.54
CA GLU A 54 12.08 -5.41 -6.94
C GLU A 54 11.42 -4.36 -7.84
N SER A 55 10.11 -4.12 -7.65
CA SER A 55 9.36 -3.08 -8.36
C SER A 55 9.94 -1.69 -8.11
N ALA A 56 10.25 -1.34 -6.85
CA ALA A 56 10.86 -0.07 -6.50
C ALA A 56 12.26 0.09 -7.14
N ALA A 57 13.08 -0.96 -7.04
CA ALA A 57 14.45 -0.96 -7.57
C ALA A 57 14.52 -0.89 -9.10
N ALA A 58 13.51 -1.41 -9.82
CA ALA A 58 13.44 -1.31 -11.28
C ALA A 58 13.24 0.14 -11.77
N GLY A 59 12.64 1.00 -10.95
CA GLY A 59 12.44 2.43 -11.27
C GLY A 59 11.43 2.70 -12.40
N GLU A 60 10.68 1.69 -12.83
CA GLU A 60 9.67 1.82 -13.90
C GLU A 60 8.33 2.37 -13.40
N ALA A 61 8.05 2.19 -12.10
CA ALA A 61 6.83 2.63 -11.43
C ALA A 61 7.11 3.02 -9.97
N GLU A 62 6.39 4.05 -9.49
CA GLU A 62 6.39 4.41 -8.08
C GLU A 62 5.68 3.32 -7.27
N THR A 63 6.37 2.79 -6.27
CA THR A 63 5.90 1.63 -5.52
C THR A 63 5.46 2.02 -4.12
N PHE A 64 4.23 1.65 -3.77
CA PHE A 64 3.60 1.97 -2.50
C PHE A 64 3.11 0.72 -1.78
N LEU A 65 3.14 0.79 -0.44
CA LEU A 65 2.57 -0.19 0.46
C LEU A 65 1.49 0.46 1.31
N MET A 66 0.26 -0.05 1.22
CA MET A 66 -0.88 0.40 2.03
C MET A 66 -1.35 -0.70 2.98
N VAL A 67 -1.29 -0.44 4.28
CA VAL A 67 -1.49 -1.45 5.31
C VAL A 67 -2.14 -0.86 6.56
N ASN A 68 -2.89 -1.66 7.31
CA ASN A 68 -3.37 -1.23 8.63
C ASN A 68 -2.20 -1.27 9.62
N GLU A 69 -2.07 -0.24 10.45
CA GLU A 69 -1.00 -0.14 11.46
C GLU A 69 -0.99 -1.36 12.38
N SER A 70 -2.17 -1.83 12.80
CA SER A 70 -2.31 -3.05 13.62
C SER A 70 -1.82 -4.36 12.96
N ARG A 71 -1.51 -4.35 11.66
CA ARG A 71 -1.05 -5.50 10.85
C ARG A 71 0.34 -5.29 10.25
N MET A 72 0.95 -4.14 10.53
CA MET A 72 2.32 -3.84 10.12
C MET A 72 3.29 -4.41 11.15
N GLY A 73 4.17 -5.30 10.70
CA GLY A 73 5.29 -5.84 11.51
C GLY A 73 6.66 -5.38 11.03
N ALA A 74 6.75 -4.83 9.82
CA ALA A 74 7.99 -4.40 9.17
C ALA A 74 8.20 -2.88 9.21
N GLN A 75 7.60 -2.14 10.15
CA GLN A 75 7.63 -0.66 10.11
C GLN A 75 9.03 -0.04 10.22
N ASP A 76 10.01 -0.80 10.71
CA ASP A 76 11.41 -0.37 10.85
C ASP A 76 12.29 -0.77 9.64
N ASP A 77 11.69 -1.34 8.58
CA ASP A 77 12.41 -1.69 7.36
C ASP A 77 12.93 -0.41 6.67
N PRO A 78 14.25 -0.31 6.39
CA PRO A 78 14.86 0.90 5.84
C PRO A 78 14.42 1.21 4.39
N SER A 79 13.82 0.25 3.68
CA SER A 79 13.23 0.47 2.36
C SER A 79 11.90 1.21 2.41
N LEU A 80 11.33 1.41 3.60
CA LEU A 80 10.03 2.06 3.76
C LEU A 80 10.17 3.50 4.23
N GLU A 81 9.53 4.40 3.50
CA GLU A 81 9.31 5.77 3.94
C GLU A 81 7.82 5.99 4.20
N LEU A 82 7.46 6.40 5.42
CA LEU A 82 6.06 6.70 5.75
C LEU A 82 5.62 8.01 5.08
N VAL A 83 4.65 7.92 4.18
CA VAL A 83 4.11 9.07 3.45
C VAL A 83 2.88 9.62 4.14
N LEU A 84 1.93 8.76 4.52
CA LEU A 84 0.70 9.16 5.20
C LEU A 84 0.34 8.20 6.33
N LYS A 85 -0.22 8.77 7.39
CA LYS A 85 -0.89 8.05 8.48
C LYS A 85 -2.31 8.60 8.62
N ILE A 86 -3.29 7.78 8.28
CA ILE A 86 -4.70 8.18 8.23
C ILE A 86 -5.45 7.49 9.37
N PRO A 87 -5.98 8.24 10.37
CA PRO A 87 -6.74 7.64 11.45
C PRO A 87 -8.06 7.08 10.91
N LYS A 88 -8.31 5.79 11.17
CA LYS A 88 -9.60 5.15 10.86
C LYS A 88 -10.65 5.59 11.86
N ALA A 89 -11.92 5.31 11.54
CA ALA A 89 -13.01 5.53 12.48
C ALA A 89 -12.78 4.75 13.79
N LYS A 90 -13.14 5.34 14.93
CA LYS A 90 -13.08 4.67 16.23
C LYS A 90 -14.08 3.52 16.26
N GLY A 91 -13.57 2.30 16.44
CA GLY A 91 -14.39 1.11 16.64
C GLY A 91 -14.51 0.75 18.12
N LYS A 92 -15.25 -0.33 18.41
CA LYS A 92 -15.40 -0.86 19.79
C LYS A 92 -14.07 -1.28 20.44
N LYS A 93 -13.06 -1.61 19.63
CA LYS A 93 -11.73 -2.05 20.08
C LYS A 93 -10.68 -0.93 20.09
N GLY A 94 -11.10 0.33 19.86
CA GLY A 94 -10.19 1.48 19.77
C GLY A 94 -10.09 2.03 18.35
N GLN A 95 -9.03 2.79 18.09
CA GLN A 95 -8.76 3.44 16.82
C GLN A 95 -7.51 2.82 16.19
N ASP A 96 -7.63 2.40 14.94
CA ASP A 96 -6.53 1.90 14.12
C ASP A 96 -6.14 2.96 13.08
N ASN A 97 -4.96 2.84 12.47
CA ASN A 97 -4.53 3.75 11.42
C ASN A 97 -4.33 2.99 10.11
N LEU A 98 -4.62 3.64 8.99
CA LEU A 98 -4.19 3.20 7.67
C LEU A 98 -2.89 3.91 7.35
N LEU A 99 -1.84 3.14 7.08
CA LEU A 99 -0.52 3.62 6.74
C LEU A 99 -0.32 3.52 5.23
N LEU A 100 0.31 4.54 4.67
CA LEU A 100 0.82 4.53 3.30
C LEU A 100 2.33 4.76 3.36
N TYR A 101 3.08 3.78 2.89
CA TYR A 101 4.52 3.85 2.73
C TYR A 101 4.89 3.94 1.24
N GLN A 102 5.93 4.69 0.93
CA GLN A 102 6.67 4.56 -0.33
C GLN A 102 7.78 3.54 -0.11
N VAL A 103 7.96 2.62 -1.07
CA VAL A 103 9.05 1.64 -1.07
C VAL A 103 10.19 2.20 -1.92
N ARG A 104 11.42 2.20 -1.40
CA ARG A 104 12.63 2.76 -2.02
C ARG A 104 13.76 1.75 -2.12
#